data_AF-A0A9P6XD86-F1
#
_entry.id   AF-A0A9P6XD86-F1
#
_cell.length_a   1.000
_cell.length_b   1.000
_cell.length_c   1.000
_cell.angle_alpha   90.00
_cell.angle_beta   90.00
_cell.angle_gamma   90.00
#
_symmetry.space_group_name_H-M   'P 1'
#
loop_
_entity.id
_entity.type
_entity.pdbx_description
1 polymer ?
#
loop_
_entity_poly.entity_id
_entity_poly.type
_entity_poly.pdbx_seq_one_letter_code
_entity_poly.pdbx_strand_id
1 'polypeptide(L)'
;MSTFNTVERERIFRNPSNEKFGTPSLQEVVAPHIEAFNSISEFGEGQPGLLDYAVQDIGSVSVFDNADSSINVDSNGNSLASETQLR
;
A
#
# COMPACT_ATOMS: atom_id res chain seq x y z
N MET A 1 -22.33 4.26 -45.95
CA MET A 1 -20.96 4.71 -46.29
C MET A 1 -20.36 5.26 -45.01
N SER A 2 -19.41 4.56 -44.37
CA SER A 2 -18.70 5.10 -43.20
C SER A 2 -17.66 6.09 -43.70
N THR A 3 -17.70 7.33 -43.21
CA THR A 3 -16.72 8.38 -43.53
C THR A 3 -15.60 8.37 -42.50
N PHE A 4 -14.35 8.44 -42.94
CA PHE A 4 -13.17 8.39 -42.06
C PHE A 4 -12.91 9.66 -41.22
N ASN A 5 -13.81 10.65 -41.30
CA ASN A 5 -13.77 11.91 -40.54
C ASN A 5 -12.40 12.63 -40.58
N THR A 6 -11.74 12.64 -41.74
CA THR A 6 -10.36 13.13 -41.90
C THR A 6 -10.17 14.58 -41.45
N VAL A 7 -11.07 15.48 -41.82
CA VAL A 7 -10.99 16.91 -41.44
C VAL A 7 -11.14 17.10 -39.93
N GLU A 8 -12.03 16.33 -39.30
CA GLU A 8 -12.26 16.40 -37.86
C GLU A 8 -11.07 15.83 -37.08
N ARG A 9 -10.52 14.68 -37.50
CA ARG A 9 -9.29 14.11 -36.93
C ARG A 9 -8.13 15.09 -37.00
N GLU A 10 -7.93 15.73 -38.14
CA GLU A 10 -6.85 16.69 -38.36
C GLU A 10 -7.00 17.94 -37.48
N ARG A 11 -8.24 18.41 -37.27
CA ARG A 11 -8.54 19.49 -36.33
C ARG A 11 -8.22 19.10 -34.87
N ILE A 12 -8.58 17.90 -34.44
CA ILE A 12 -8.32 17.40 -33.07
C ILE A 12 -6.81 17.21 -32.86
N PHE A 13 -6.08 16.73 -33.86
CA PHE A 13 -4.62 16.57 -33.77
C PHE A 13 -3.89 17.90 -33.71
N ARG A 14 -4.35 18.92 -34.45
CA ARG A 14 -3.78 20.27 -34.37
C ARG A 14 -4.13 21.00 -33.08
N ASN A 15 -5.33 20.76 -32.55
CA ASN A 15 -5.84 21.46 -31.37
C ASN A 15 -6.34 20.44 -30.33
N PRO A 16 -5.43 19.79 -29.59
CA PRO A 16 -5.83 18.86 -28.55
C PRO A 16 -6.67 19.59 -27.49
N SER A 17 -7.76 18.95 -27.05
CA SER A 17 -8.59 19.49 -25.97
C SER A 17 -7.92 19.26 -24.63
N ASN A 18 -8.03 20.24 -23.74
CA ASN A 18 -7.59 20.11 -22.34
C ASN A 18 -8.67 19.48 -21.43
N GLU A 19 -9.92 19.38 -21.91
CA GLU A 19 -11.06 18.96 -21.09
C GLU A 19 -11.55 17.54 -21.44
N LYS A 20 -11.35 17.10 -22.68
CA LYS A 20 -11.92 15.85 -23.18
C LYS A 20 -10.92 15.06 -24.00
N PHE A 21 -11.02 13.74 -23.89
CA PHE A 21 -10.25 12.83 -24.72
C PHE A 21 -10.89 12.71 -26.11
N GLY A 22 -10.05 12.67 -27.15
CA GLY A 22 -10.51 12.48 -28.53
C GLY A 22 -11.10 11.09 -28.81
N THR A 23 -10.92 10.13 -27.91
CA THR A 23 -11.51 8.79 -28.00
C THR A 23 -11.88 8.28 -26.61
N PRO A 24 -13.07 8.68 -26.08
CA PRO A 24 -13.51 8.32 -24.74
C PRO A 24 -13.61 6.81 -24.49
N SER A 25 -13.98 6.03 -25.51
CA SER A 25 -14.08 4.57 -25.39
C SER A 25 -12.76 3.88 -25.06
N LEU A 26 -11.61 4.52 -25.36
CA LEU A 26 -10.32 3.96 -25.00
C LEU A 26 -10.08 4.05 -23.49
N GLN A 27 -10.60 5.08 -22.81
CA GLN A 27 -10.56 5.18 -21.35
C GLN A 27 -11.31 4.02 -20.70
N GLU A 28 -12.46 3.63 -21.23
CA GLU A 28 -13.28 2.54 -20.67
C GLU A 28 -12.54 1.20 -20.69
N VAL A 29 -11.74 0.94 -21.74
CA VAL A 29 -10.96 -0.30 -21.86
C VAL A 29 -9.83 -0.38 -20.82
N VAL A 30 -9.23 0.76 -20.47
CA VAL A 30 -8.12 0.81 -19.49
C VAL A 30 -8.60 1.08 -18.06
N ALA A 31 -9.85 1.48 -17.88
CA ALA A 31 -10.48 1.76 -16.59
C ALA A 31 -10.18 0.69 -15.52
N PRO A 32 -10.34 -0.63 -15.76
CA PRO A 32 -10.11 -1.63 -14.71
C PRO A 32 -8.67 -1.64 -14.18
N HIS A 33 -7.68 -1.29 -15.01
CA HIS A 33 -6.27 -1.23 -14.58
C HIS A 33 -5.98 0.03 -13.75
N ILE A 34 -6.54 1.16 -14.17
CA ILE A 34 -6.41 2.43 -13.46
C ILE A 34 -7.09 2.33 -12.10
N GLU A 35 -8.32 1.82 -12.06
CA GLU A 35 -9.08 1.61 -10.84
C GLU A 35 -8.40 0.62 -9.89
N ALA A 36 -7.88 -0.49 -10.41
CA ALA A 36 -7.13 -1.45 -9.59
C ALA A 36 -5.88 -0.82 -8.97
N PHE A 37 -5.12 -0.01 -9.73
CA PHE A 37 -3.94 0.64 -9.18
C PHE A 37 -4.30 1.72 -8.16
N ASN A 38 -5.30 2.56 -8.45
CA ASN A 38 -5.73 3.61 -7.53
C ASN A 38 -6.24 3.02 -6.20
N SER A 39 -6.92 1.87 -6.25
CA SER A 39 -7.41 1.14 -5.06
C SER A 39 -6.34 0.85 -4.00
N ILE A 40 -5.07 0.80 -4.39
CA ILE A 40 -3.93 0.55 -3.50
C ILE A 40 -3.78 1.66 -2.47
N SER A 41 -3.96 2.92 -2.89
CA SER A 41 -3.73 4.11 -2.06
C SER A 41 -5.02 4.78 -1.61
N GLU A 42 -6.08 4.74 -2.42
CA GLU A 42 -7.40 5.25 -2.05
C GLU A 42 -8.48 4.31 -2.57
N PHE A 43 -9.55 4.11 -1.80
CA PHE A 43 -10.70 3.36 -2.30
C PHE A 43 -11.93 4.26 -2.34
N GLY A 44 -12.33 4.72 -3.52
CA GLY A 44 -13.47 5.64 -3.67
C GLY A 44 -13.28 6.96 -2.92
N GLU A 45 -14.39 7.60 -2.52
CA GLU A 45 -14.33 8.90 -1.84
C GLU A 45 -13.93 8.76 -0.36
N GLY A 46 -12.61 8.76 -0.12
CA GLY A 46 -12.03 8.94 1.21
C GLY A 46 -11.95 7.70 2.09
N GLN A 47 -12.10 6.49 1.54
CA GLN A 47 -11.84 5.26 2.29
C GLN A 47 -10.34 4.88 2.20
N PRO A 48 -9.81 4.22 3.23
CA PRO A 48 -8.44 3.71 3.24
C PRO A 48 -8.19 2.76 2.06
N GLY A 49 -6.99 2.83 1.49
CA GLY A 49 -6.56 1.99 0.38
C GLY A 49 -6.21 0.57 0.83
N LEU A 50 -5.96 -0.34 -0.12
CA LEU A 50 -5.56 -1.72 0.21
C LEU A 50 -4.30 -1.79 1.09
N LEU A 51 -3.37 -0.84 0.97
CA LEU A 51 -2.17 -0.83 1.81
C LEU A 51 -2.50 -0.60 3.29
N ASP A 52 -3.45 0.27 3.59
CA ASP A 52 -3.86 0.53 4.98
C ASP A 52 -4.49 -0.71 5.61
N TYR A 53 -5.33 -1.40 4.84
CA TYR A 53 -5.90 -2.69 5.25
C TYR A 53 -4.82 -3.77 5.43
N ALA A 54 -3.84 -3.84 4.53
CA ALA A 54 -2.75 -4.81 4.62
C ALA A 54 -1.88 -4.58 5.87
N VAL A 55 -1.58 -3.31 6.20
CA VAL A 55 -0.84 -2.96 7.42
C VAL A 55 -1.63 -3.37 8.66
N GLN A 56 -2.94 -3.15 8.67
CA GLN A 56 -3.81 -3.57 9.78
C GLN A 56 -3.87 -5.09 9.94
N ASP A 57 -3.90 -5.83 8.83
CA ASP A 57 -3.96 -7.30 8.82
C ASP A 57 -2.65 -7.96 9.29
N ILE A 58 -1.49 -7.41 8.90
CA ILE A 58 -0.18 -7.92 9.32
C ILE A 58 -0.01 -7.79 10.85
N GLY A 59 -0.51 -6.71 11.45
CA GLY A 59 -0.39 -6.47 12.89
C GLY A 59 1.04 -6.19 13.35
N SER A 60 1.33 -6.48 14.61
CA SER A 60 2.66 -6.24 15.20
C SER A 60 3.46 -7.53 15.37
N VAL A 61 4.72 -7.47 15.00
CA VAL A 61 5.69 -8.56 15.24
C VAL A 61 6.67 -8.07 16.30
N SER A 62 6.71 -8.74 17.45
CA SER A 62 7.67 -8.48 18.52
C SER A 62 8.77 -9.54 18.51
N VAL A 63 10.02 -9.08 18.65
CA VAL A 63 11.20 -9.93 18.82
C VAL A 63 11.79 -9.63 20.19
N PHE A 64 12.04 -10.68 20.96
CA PHE A 64 12.72 -10.58 22.25
C PHE A 64 14.20 -10.87 22.04
N ASP A 65 15.05 -9.94 22.44
CA ASP A 65 16.49 -10.17 22.52
C ASP A 65 16.75 -11.03 23.77
N ASN A 66 16.92 -12.35 23.58
CA ASN A 66 17.52 -13.18 24.61
C ASN A 66 19.01 -12.89 24.61
N ALA A 67 19.43 -11.93 25.44
CA ALA A 67 20.79 -11.87 25.90
C ALA A 67 21.06 -13.13 26.74
N ASP A 68 21.53 -14.20 26.10
CA ASP A 68 22.17 -15.34 26.76
C ASP A 68 23.47 -14.86 27.44
N SER A 69 23.37 -14.06 28.50
CA SER A 69 24.51 -13.70 29.36
C SER A 69 24.14 -13.19 30.76
N SER A 70 22.94 -13.45 31.28
CA SER A 70 22.70 -13.25 32.72
C SER A 70 21.61 -14.15 33.28
N ILE A 71 21.69 -15.43 32.94
CA ILE A 71 21.19 -16.44 33.86
C ILE A 71 22.04 -16.29 35.15
N ASN A 72 21.53 -15.54 36.13
CA ASN A 72 22.07 -15.48 37.49
C ASN A 72 21.81 -16.82 38.18
N VAL A 73 22.50 -17.86 37.72
CA VAL A 73 22.34 -19.22 38.22
C VAL A 73 23.73 -19.76 38.49
N ASP A 74 23.91 -20.43 39.63
CA ASP A 74 25.16 -21.11 39.94
C ASP A 74 25.44 -22.23 38.91
N SER A 75 26.64 -22.82 38.94
CA SER A 75 26.99 -23.94 38.08
C SER A 75 26.11 -25.20 38.25
N ASN A 76 25.19 -25.19 39.22
CA ASN A 76 24.31 -26.31 39.56
C ASN A 76 22.83 -26.06 39.21
N GLY A 77 22.47 -24.92 38.59
CA GLY A 77 21.10 -24.66 38.18
C GLY A 77 20.23 -23.90 39.19
N ASN A 78 20.79 -23.37 40.29
CA ASN A 78 20.02 -22.61 41.28
C ASN A 78 20.04 -21.08 41.02
N SER A 79 18.86 -20.46 40.95
CA SER A 79 18.71 -19.00 40.80
C SER A 79 19.32 -18.26 41.99
N LEU A 80 20.33 -17.43 41.72
CA LEU A 80 20.93 -16.51 42.66
C LEU A 80 19.95 -15.35 42.85
N ALA A 81 19.07 -15.50 43.84
CA ALA A 81 18.12 -14.48 44.22
C ALA A 81 18.85 -13.14 44.43
N SER A 82 18.36 -12.08 43.79
CA SER A 82 18.76 -10.72 44.14
C SER A 82 18.31 -10.45 45.57
N GLU A 83 19.23 -10.52 46.53
CA GLU A 83 19.00 -10.05 47.88
C GLU A 83 18.81 -8.53 47.86
N THR A 84 17.57 -8.07 47.68
CA THR A 84 17.17 -6.76 48.19
C THR A 84 17.00 -6.89 49.70
N GLN A 85 18.12 -6.87 50.42
CA GLN A 85 18.14 -6.74 51.87
C GLN A 85 17.60 -5.35 52.25
N LEU A 86 16.61 -5.38 53.14
CA LEU A 86 15.98 -4.26 53.84
C LEU A 86 16.94 -3.09 54.17
N ARG A 87 16.59 -1.87 53.72
CA ARG A 87 16.58 -0.64 54.52
C ARG A 87 15.96 0.55 53.77
#